data_AF-A0A5S9M587-F1
#
_entry.id   AF-A0A5S9M587-F1
#
_cell.length_a   1.000
_cell.length_b   1.000
_cell.length_c   1.000
_cell.angle_alpha   90.00
_cell.angle_beta   90.00
_cell.angle_gamma   90.00
#
_symmetry.space_group_name_H-M   'P 1'
#
loop_
_entity.id
_entity.type
_entity.pdbx_description
1 polymer ?
#
loop_
_entity_poly.entity_id
_entity_poly.type
_entity_poly.pdbx_seq_one_letter_code
_entity_poly.pdbx_strand_id
1 'polypeptide(L)' 'MYAIDTFTPIINQPEVAILGVGRIQEKPVVVDGEIQVRPMMGVSLSFDHRVVDGAPAAAF' A
#
# COMPACT_ATOMS: atom_id res chain seq x y z
N MET A 1 15.57 2.70 -7.92
CA MET A 1 14.55 2.37 -6.90
C MET A 1 14.89 1.01 -6.31
N TYR A 2 14.65 0.79 -5.01
CA TYR A 2 15.01 -0.46 -4.33
C TYR A 2 13.99 -1.57 -4.61
N ALA A 3 14.43 -2.83 -4.60
CA ALA A 3 13.59 -4.00 -4.87
C ALA A 3 12.74 -4.40 -3.64
N ILE A 4 11.94 -3.47 -3.12
CA ILE A 4 11.12 -3.65 -1.92
C ILE A 4 9.66 -3.87 -2.35
N ASP A 5 9.05 -4.95 -1.86
CA ASP A 5 7.66 -5.30 -2.19
C ASP A 5 6.66 -4.52 -1.33
N THR A 6 6.93 -4.40 -0.02
CA THR A 6 6.16 -3.62 0.97
C THR A 6 7.08 -3.16 2.10
N PHE A 7 6.75 -2.06 2.77
CA PHE A 7 7.48 -1.57 3.95
C PHE A 7 6.57 -0.72 4.83
N THR A 8 6.97 -0.46 6.08
CA THR A 8 6.23 0.41 6.99
C THR A 8 6.88 1.80 7.01
N PRO A 9 6.38 2.77 6.22
CA PRO A 9 6.95 4.12 6.21
C PRO A 9 6.73 4.82 7.56
N ILE A 10 7.68 5.67 7.96
CA ILE A 10 7.55 6.54 9.12
C ILE A 10 6.89 7.84 8.68
N ILE A 11 5.86 8.27 9.41
CA ILE A 11 5.16 9.54 9.17
C ILE A 11 6.13 10.70 9.33
N ASN A 12 6.15 11.59 8.34
CA ASN A 12 6.92 12.82 8.38
C ASN A 12 6.14 13.92 9.10
N GLN A 13 6.35 14.07 10.41
CA GLN A 13 5.62 15.07 11.20
C GLN A 13 5.87 16.50 10.67
N PRO A 14 4.84 17.37 10.62
CA PRO A 14 3.51 17.23 11.24
C PRO A 14 2.42 16.61 10.33
N GLU A 15 2.77 15.89 9.28
CA GLU A 15 1.79 15.14 8.47
C GLU A 15 1.10 14.05 9.31
N VAL A 16 -0.09 13.62 8.90
CA VAL A 16 -0.90 12.63 9.62
C VAL A 16 -0.77 11.22 9.06
N ALA A 17 -0.36 11.09 7.80
CA ALA A 17 -0.19 9.80 7.13
C ALA A 17 0.87 9.88 6.02
N ILE A 18 1.42 8.74 5.63
CA ILE A 18 2.38 8.59 4.54
C ILE A 18 2.09 7.29 3.77
N LEU A 19 2.07 7.38 2.44
CA LEU A 19 1.86 6.22 1.55
C LEU A 19 3.21 5.69 1.06
N GLY A 20 3.56 4.49 1.51
CA GLY A 20 4.69 3.72 1.00
C GLY A 20 4.31 3.01 -0.29
N VAL A 21 5.15 3.15 -1.32
CA VAL A 21 4.96 2.54 -2.64
C VAL A 21 6.07 1.53 -2.89
N GLY A 22 5.69 0.26 -3.01
CA GLY A 22 6.60 -0.84 -3.37
C GLY A 22 6.92 -0.87 -4.85
N ARG A 23 7.81 -1.78 -5.26
CA ARG A 23 8.06 -2.04 -6.69
C ARG A 23 6.83 -2.67 -7.36
N ILE A 24 6.76 -2.50 -8.67
CA ILE A 24 5.85 -3.26 -9.52
C ILE A 24 6.47 -4.62 -9.83
N GLN A 25 5.67 -5.68 -9.75
CA GLN A 25 6.06 -7.04 -10.17
C GLN A 25 4.88 -7.76 -10.81
N GLU A 26 5.18 -8.67 -11.74
CA GLU A 26 4.16 -9.56 -12.31
C GLU A 26 3.65 -10.54 -11.25
N LYS A 27 2.33 -10.58 -11.03
CA LYS A 27 1.68 -11.53 -10.12
C LYS A 27 0.49 -12.21 -10.82
N PRO A 28 0.26 -13.50 -10.58
CA PRO A 28 -1.01 -14.12 -10.95
C PRO A 28 -2.12 -13.56 -10.06
N VAL A 29 -3.18 -13.05 -10.69
CA VAL A 29 -4.37 -12.50 -10.02
C VAL A 29 -5.63 -13.05 -10.68
N VAL A 30 -6.70 -13.18 -9.91
CA VAL A 30 -8.01 -13.58 -10.45
C VAL A 30 -8.74 -12.33 -10.93
N VAL A 31 -9.12 -12.31 -12.20
CA VAL A 31 -9.93 -11.25 -12.81
C VAL A 31 -11.05 -11.93 -13.57
N ASP A 32 -12.29 -11.58 -13.23
CA ASP A 32 -13.51 -12.16 -13.82
C ASP A 32 -13.57 -13.70 -13.76
N GLY A 33 -12.99 -14.29 -12.70
CA GLY A 33 -12.97 -15.74 -12.49
C GLY A 33 -11.80 -16.48 -13.15
N GLU A 34 -10.94 -15.79 -13.90
CA GLU A 34 -9.78 -16.38 -14.58
C GLU A 34 -8.46 -15.90 -13.97
N ILE A 35 -7.43 -16.76 -13.97
CA ILE A 35 -6.08 -16.39 -13.55
C ILE A 35 -5.40 -15.65 -14.69
N GLN A 36 -5.04 -14.39 -14.46
CA GLN A 36 -4.27 -13.56 -15.38
C GLN A 36 -2.99 -13.07 -14.69
N VAL A 37 -1.90 -12.96 -15.45
CA VAL A 37 -0.67 -12.32 -14.96
C VAL A 37 -0.81 -10.81 -15.17
N ARG A 38 -0.64 -10.03 -14.10
CA ARG A 38 -0.72 -8.56 -14.16
C ARG A 38 0.41 -7.89 -13.39
N PRO A 39 0.83 -6.68 -13.81
CA PRO A 39 1.71 -5.85 -13.01
C PRO A 39 0.97 -5.38 -11.74
N MET A 40 1.44 -5.81 -10.59
CA MET A 40 0.87 -5.47 -9.29
C MET A 40 1.89 -4.72 -8.44
N MET A 41 1.39 -3.82 -7.59
CA MET A 41 2.20 -2.98 -6.70
C MET A 41 1.68 -3.10 -5.27
N GLY A 42 2.60 -3.33 -4.33
CA GLY A 42 2.30 -3.24 -2.90
C GLY A 42 2.22 -1.78 -2.46
N VAL A 43 1.21 -1.44 -1.67
CA VAL A 43 1.10 -0.13 -1.01
C VAL A 43 0.95 -0.32 0.49
N SER A 44 1.48 0.63 1.27
CA SER A 44 1.44 0.58 2.73
C SER A 44 1.15 1.98 3.27
N LEU A 45 -0.01 2.16 3.90
CA LEU A 45 -0.41 3.43 4.50
C LEU A 45 -0.10 3.39 6.00
N SER A 46 0.90 4.17 6.43
CA SER A 46 1.10 4.47 7.85
C SER A 46 0.32 5.73 8.18
N PHE A 47 -0.44 5.72 9.27
CA PHE A 47 -1.25 6.85 9.72
C PHE A 47 -1.25 6.98 11.24
N ASP A 48 -1.42 8.19 11.73
CA ASP A 48 -1.55 8.47 13.16
C ASP A 48 -2.97 8.11 13.63
N HIS A 49 -3.07 7.01 14.39
CA HIS A 49 -4.35 6.50 14.85
C HIS A 49 -5.05 7.41 15.87
N ARG A 50 -4.36 8.43 16.40
CA ARG A 50 -4.98 9.47 17.24
C ARG A 50 -5.84 10.45 16.42
N VAL A 51 -5.61 10.52 15.11
CA VAL A 51 -6.28 11.45 14.19
C VAL A 51 -7.22 10.71 13.23
N VAL A 52 -6.83 9.51 12.77
CA VAL A 52 -7.60 8.72 11.79
C VAL A 52 -7.87 7.32 12.35
N ASP A 53 -9.13 6.90 12.32
CA ASP A 53 -9.51 5.54 12.69
C ASP A 53 -9.15 4.52 11.60
N GLY A 54 -9.13 3.22 11.94
CA GLY A 54 -8.77 2.17 10.98
C GLY A 54 -9.72 2.07 9.78
N ALA A 55 -11.02 2.32 9.97
CA ALA A 55 -12.01 2.27 8.89
C ALA A 55 -11.76 3.34 7.81
N PRO A 56 -11.66 4.65 8.12
CA PRO A 56 -11.32 5.65 7.11
C PRO A 56 -9.92 5.47 6.52
N ALA A 57 -8.94 4.95 7.27
CA ALA A 57 -7.62 4.64 6.72
C ALA A 57 -7.64 3.48 5.71
N ALA A 58 -8.47 2.46 5.91
CA ALA A 58 -8.61 1.34 4.98
C ALA A 58 -9.44 1.69 3.73
N ALA A 59 -10.32 2.69 3.83
CA ALA A 59 -11.14 3.15 2.71
C ALA A 59 -10.43 4.13 1.76
N PHE A 60 -9.34 4.75 2.22
CA PHE A 60 -8.47 5.62 1.44
C PHE A 60 -7.60 4.82 0.47
#